data_AF-A0A817LMV5-F1
#
_entry.id   AF-A0A817LMV5-F1
#
_cell.length_a   1.000
_cell.length_b   1.000
_cell.length_c   1.000
_cell.angle_alpha   90.00
_cell.angle_beta   90.00
_cell.angle_gamma   90.00
#
_symmetry.space_group_name_H-M   'P 1'
#
loop_
_entity.id
_entity.type
_entity.pdbx_description
1 polymer ?
#
loop_
_entity_poly.entity_id
_entity_poly.type
_entity_poly.pdbx_seq_one_letter_code
_entity_poly.pdbx_strand_id
1 'polypeptide(L)'
;YEDYIFADVRKRHDLAFAWLYQEYVYANEYLSMLDPNKRKDFTKYDDTLCQLLEYLQEKPDQRDGNNAIRIAKNLHEKEEFKQPIERHALKFLKHLTAAQPPEAHFGEDKKSSTIVNDTWTEHSIRLCLPLYLSLIPSYHYLILSLATIYTAVNGDIKQLIIEVREMGMGSPEILKLVENCPKGAETLITRIIHTLTEQTPPSPELVEKVQDLYHKRVSDVRFLIPVLTGLEKREIINGLPKLIKLSQPVVKEVFNRLLIRNASSETSHASLILPSKLLIALHQISPEECELKTIMNATTLCLNERAIYTHDILAVAIQQLVDINPIPVLFMRTVLQALSFVSNMIGFVMNIL
;
A
#
# COMPACT_ATOMS: atom_id res chain seq x y z
N TYR A 1 30.15 -29.20 14.78
CA TYR A 1 29.69 -29.01 13.38
C TYR A 1 29.00 -27.67 13.24
N GLU A 2 28.14 -27.31 14.19
CA GLU A 2 27.44 -26.02 14.26
C GLU A 2 28.39 -24.82 14.11
N ASP A 3 29.41 -24.70 14.98
CA ASP A 3 30.39 -23.60 14.92
C ASP A 3 31.12 -23.46 13.57
N TYR A 4 31.31 -24.58 12.85
CA TYR A 4 31.95 -24.59 11.53
C TYR A 4 30.98 -24.13 10.44
N ILE A 5 29.71 -24.51 10.51
CA ILE A 5 28.69 -24.06 9.57
C ILE A 5 28.41 -22.57 9.80
N PHE A 6 28.25 -22.15 11.06
CA PHE A 6 28.01 -20.77 11.48
C PHE A 6 29.22 -19.84 11.30
N ALA A 7 30.44 -20.36 11.14
CA ALA A 7 31.62 -19.55 10.83
C ALA A 7 31.58 -18.94 9.41
N ASP A 8 30.94 -19.60 8.44
CA ASP A 8 30.77 -19.09 7.07
C ASP A 8 29.55 -19.75 6.41
N VAL A 9 28.35 -19.41 6.92
CA VAL A 9 27.06 -19.92 6.41
C VAL A 9 26.89 -19.60 4.91
N ARG A 10 27.53 -18.52 4.44
CA ARG A 10 27.42 -18.00 3.07
C ARG A 10 27.96 -19.01 2.05
N LYS A 11 29.15 -19.58 2.30
CA LYS A 11 29.75 -20.61 1.43
C LYS A 11 29.28 -22.03 1.74
N ARG A 12 28.64 -22.23 2.89
CA ARG A 12 28.30 -23.55 3.44
C ARG A 12 26.79 -23.75 3.61
N HIS A 13 25.98 -22.99 2.88
CA HIS A 13 24.52 -23.09 2.94
C HIS A 13 24.03 -24.50 2.60
N ASP A 14 24.66 -25.19 1.65
CA ASP A 14 24.35 -26.59 1.32
C ASP A 14 24.56 -27.55 2.50
N LEU A 15 25.63 -27.34 3.28
CA LEU A 15 25.90 -28.10 4.51
C LEU A 15 24.92 -27.75 5.63
N ALA A 16 24.53 -26.47 5.74
CA ALA A 16 23.48 -26.04 6.65
C ALA A 16 22.14 -26.70 6.31
N PHE A 17 21.78 -26.80 5.02
CA PHE A 17 20.56 -27.49 4.59
C PHE A 17 20.63 -28.99 4.76
N ALA A 18 21.78 -29.61 4.49
CA ALA A 18 21.96 -31.05 4.73
C ALA A 18 21.80 -31.36 6.23
N TRP A 19 22.34 -30.50 7.09
CA TRP A 19 22.17 -30.63 8.53
C TRP A 19 20.72 -30.38 8.98
N LEU A 20 20.08 -29.32 8.49
CA LEU A 20 18.66 -29.02 8.74
C LEU A 20 17.74 -30.18 8.30
N TYR A 21 18.01 -30.74 7.11
CA TYR A 21 17.26 -31.89 6.58
C TYR A 21 17.53 -33.16 7.39
N GLN A 22 18.76 -33.35 7.89
CA GLN A 22 19.09 -34.47 8.77
C GLN A 22 18.33 -34.36 10.11
N GLU A 23 18.27 -33.18 10.71
CA GLU A 23 17.47 -32.94 11.93
C GLU A 23 15.96 -33.13 11.67
N TYR A 24 15.48 -32.74 10.48
CA TYR A 24 14.10 -33.02 10.05
C TYR A 24 13.80 -34.52 9.93
N VAL A 25 14.65 -35.27 9.22
CA VAL A 25 14.52 -36.73 9.07
C VAL A 25 14.61 -37.42 10.43
N TYR A 26 15.49 -36.95 11.31
CA TYR A 26 15.60 -37.44 12.67
C TYR A 26 14.31 -37.24 13.47
N ALA A 27 13.70 -36.06 13.36
CA ALA A 27 12.43 -35.73 14.00
C ALA A 27 11.23 -36.50 13.41
N ASN A 28 11.27 -36.84 12.11
CA ASN A 28 10.13 -37.40 11.37
C ASN A 28 10.14 -38.94 11.29
N GLU A 29 11.29 -39.56 10.97
CA GLU A 29 11.43 -40.99 10.68
C GLU A 29 12.11 -41.78 11.80
N TYR A 30 13.11 -41.19 12.49
CA TYR A 30 13.92 -41.94 13.46
C TYR A 30 13.21 -42.10 14.82
N LEU A 31 12.50 -41.07 15.29
CA LEU A 31 11.68 -41.15 16.50
C LEU A 31 10.48 -42.10 16.35
N SER A 32 9.87 -42.14 15.16
CA SER A 32 8.72 -43.01 14.86
C SER A 32 9.13 -44.48 14.69
N MET A 33 10.36 -44.78 14.26
CA MET A 33 10.92 -46.15 14.27
C MET A 33 11.28 -46.67 15.67
N LEU A 34 11.71 -45.81 16.58
CA LEU A 34 12.21 -46.21 17.90
C LEU A 34 11.09 -46.35 18.95
N ASP A 35 10.03 -45.54 18.88
CA ASP A 35 8.88 -45.63 19.78
C ASP A 35 7.62 -45.02 19.15
N PRO A 36 6.65 -45.84 18.69
CA PRO A 36 5.44 -45.35 18.00
C PRO A 36 4.50 -44.52 18.89
N ASN A 37 4.70 -44.51 20.22
CA ASN A 37 3.91 -43.69 21.15
C ASN A 37 4.57 -42.33 21.46
N LYS A 38 5.80 -42.10 21.02
CA LYS A 38 6.53 -40.86 21.27
C LYS A 38 6.14 -39.83 20.21
N ARG A 39 5.56 -38.70 20.64
CA ARG A 39 5.18 -37.61 19.73
C ARG A 39 6.42 -37.12 18.98
N LYS A 40 6.28 -36.88 17.68
CA LYS A 40 7.31 -36.24 16.85
C LYS A 40 7.71 -34.92 17.51
N ASP A 41 9.00 -34.78 17.81
CA ASP A 41 9.56 -33.61 18.47
C ASP A 41 10.44 -32.85 17.48
N PHE A 42 9.93 -31.71 17.01
CA PHE A 42 10.60 -30.85 16.04
C PHE A 42 11.35 -29.69 16.71
N THR A 43 11.45 -29.65 18.05
CA THR A 43 12.05 -28.52 18.78
C THR A 43 13.47 -28.21 18.34
N LYS A 44 14.35 -29.22 18.27
CA LYS A 44 15.74 -29.05 17.81
C LYS A 44 15.83 -28.55 16.37
N TYR A 45 15.01 -29.12 15.50
CA TYR A 45 14.95 -28.72 14.09
C TYR A 45 14.47 -27.26 13.94
N ASP A 46 13.42 -26.89 14.67
CA ASP A 46 12.90 -25.51 14.73
C ASP A 46 13.98 -24.56 15.27
N ASP A 47 14.73 -24.95 16.31
CA ASP A 47 15.81 -24.15 16.90
C ASP A 47 16.97 -23.96 15.91
N THR A 48 17.41 -25.02 15.21
CA THR A 48 18.46 -24.94 14.19
C THR A 48 18.04 -24.06 13.01
N LEU A 49 16.78 -24.16 12.58
CA LEU A 49 16.22 -23.30 11.56
C LEU A 49 16.20 -21.83 12.00
N CYS A 50 15.76 -21.58 13.24
CA CYS A 50 15.72 -20.24 13.80
C CYS A 50 17.13 -19.62 13.88
N GLN A 51 18.13 -20.38 14.33
CA GLN A 51 19.52 -19.93 14.38
C GLN A 51 20.08 -19.64 12.98
N LEU A 52 19.76 -20.47 11.98
CA LEU A 52 20.17 -20.23 10.61
C LEU A 52 19.55 -18.94 10.06
N LEU A 53 18.25 -18.73 10.30
CA LEU A 53 17.54 -17.52 9.88
C LEU A 53 18.05 -16.26 10.61
N GLU A 54 18.37 -16.36 11.90
CA GLU A 54 18.95 -15.29 12.71
C GLU A 54 20.33 -14.87 12.19
N TYR A 55 21.23 -15.83 11.98
CA TYR A 55 22.56 -15.57 11.44
C TYR A 55 22.52 -14.96 10.03
N LEU A 56 21.55 -15.39 9.23
CA LEU A 56 21.32 -14.86 7.89
C LEU A 56 20.72 -13.44 7.91
N GLN A 57 20.03 -13.05 8.99
CA GLN A 57 19.46 -11.72 9.17
C GLN A 57 20.50 -10.70 9.68
N GLU A 58 21.44 -11.06 10.55
CA GLU A 58 22.42 -10.16 11.21
C GLU A 58 23.27 -9.26 10.28
N LYS A 59 23.25 -9.43 8.95
CA LYS A 59 23.97 -8.55 7.99
C LYS A 59 23.08 -8.09 6.82
N PRO A 60 22.18 -7.13 7.04
CA PRO A 60 21.21 -6.67 6.03
C PRO A 60 21.81 -5.79 4.92
N ASP A 61 22.94 -5.11 5.15
CA ASP A 61 23.53 -4.14 4.20
C ASP A 61 24.34 -4.76 3.04
N GLN A 62 24.46 -6.09 2.99
CA GLN A 62 25.11 -6.79 1.88
C GLN A 62 24.07 -7.48 1.00
N ARG A 63 24.43 -7.74 -0.27
CA ARG A 63 23.71 -8.64 -1.20
C ARG A 63 23.23 -9.96 -0.56
N ASP A 64 23.83 -10.32 0.57
CA ASP A 64 23.61 -11.49 1.40
C ASP A 64 22.26 -11.50 2.15
N GLY A 65 21.73 -10.36 2.61
CA GLY A 65 20.41 -10.30 3.27
C GLY A 65 19.26 -10.62 2.30
N ASN A 66 19.39 -10.21 1.04
CA ASN A 66 18.44 -10.57 -0.02
C ASN A 66 18.56 -12.05 -0.43
N ASN A 67 19.76 -12.63 -0.33
CA ASN A 67 19.97 -14.06 -0.57
C ASN A 67 19.34 -14.92 0.52
N ALA A 68 19.44 -14.52 1.79
CA ALA A 68 18.79 -15.15 2.93
C ALA A 68 17.26 -15.18 2.78
N ILE A 69 16.69 -14.04 2.41
CA ILE A 69 15.25 -13.91 2.15
C ILE A 69 14.83 -14.81 0.98
N ARG A 70 15.60 -14.82 -0.12
CA ARG A 70 15.33 -15.69 -1.27
C ARG A 70 15.38 -17.17 -0.88
N ILE A 71 16.37 -17.56 -0.08
CA ILE A 71 16.51 -18.91 0.45
C ILE A 71 15.30 -19.28 1.32
N ALA A 72 14.90 -18.41 2.23
CA ALA A 72 13.76 -18.64 3.09
C ALA A 72 12.45 -18.76 2.29
N LYS A 73 12.29 -17.97 1.21
CA LYS A 73 11.17 -18.13 0.26
C LYS A 73 11.19 -19.50 -0.42
N ASN A 74 12.34 -19.93 -0.94
CA ASN A 74 12.48 -21.24 -1.60
C ASN A 74 12.20 -22.40 -0.63
N LEU A 75 12.61 -22.28 0.64
CA LEU A 75 12.29 -23.28 1.67
C LEU A 75 10.80 -23.27 2.01
N HIS A 76 10.17 -22.10 2.08
CA HIS A 76 8.75 -21.96 2.39
C HIS A 76 7.83 -22.59 1.31
N GLU A 77 8.33 -22.82 0.09
CA GLU A 77 7.61 -23.60 -0.93
C GLU A 77 7.40 -25.07 -0.52
N LYS A 78 8.24 -25.59 0.36
CA LYS A 78 8.11 -26.94 0.92
C LYS A 78 7.22 -26.91 2.16
N GLU A 79 6.16 -27.73 2.17
CA GLU A 79 5.16 -27.75 3.26
C GLU A 79 5.77 -27.96 4.66
N GLU A 80 6.88 -28.71 4.72
CA GLU A 80 7.60 -29.08 5.94
C GLU A 80 8.28 -27.88 6.62
N PHE A 81 8.65 -26.86 5.86
CA PHE A 81 9.38 -25.68 6.35
C PHE A 81 8.46 -24.46 6.52
N LYS A 82 7.21 -24.56 6.04
CA LYS A 82 6.25 -23.45 6.03
C LYS A 82 5.90 -22.94 7.43
N GLN A 83 5.38 -23.82 8.30
CA GLN A 83 4.98 -23.43 9.66
C GLN A 83 6.14 -22.92 10.53
N PRO A 84 7.34 -23.55 10.53
CA PRO A 84 8.48 -23.07 11.29
C PRO A 84 8.97 -21.69 10.84
N ILE A 85 9.08 -21.46 9.52
CA ILE A 85 9.51 -20.17 8.97
C ILE A 85 8.51 -19.07 9.31
N GLU A 86 7.20 -19.32 9.15
CA GLU A 86 6.17 -18.36 9.54
C GLU A 86 6.17 -18.07 11.03
N ARG A 87 6.32 -19.09 11.88
CA ARG A 87 6.38 -18.94 13.34
C ARG A 87 7.59 -18.09 13.75
N HIS A 88 8.75 -18.34 13.13
CA HIS A 88 9.96 -17.57 13.36
C HIS A 88 9.78 -16.11 12.92
N ALA A 89 9.31 -15.87 11.69
CA ALA A 89 9.08 -14.53 11.17
C ALA A 89 8.04 -13.76 12.01
N LEU A 90 6.97 -14.43 12.48
CA LEU A 90 5.99 -13.85 13.40
C LEU A 90 6.59 -13.55 14.78
N LYS A 91 7.49 -14.40 15.30
CA LYS A 91 8.18 -14.16 16.58
C LYS A 91 9.00 -12.88 16.51
N PHE A 92 9.79 -12.71 15.44
CA PHE A 92 10.57 -11.50 15.20
C PHE A 92 9.69 -10.26 15.03
N LEU A 93 8.60 -10.38 14.28
CA LEU A 93 7.64 -9.29 14.11
C LEU A 93 6.96 -8.91 15.43
N LYS A 94 6.65 -9.88 16.30
CA LYS A 94 6.09 -9.63 17.63
C LYS A 94 7.09 -8.92 18.56
N HIS A 95 8.39 -9.15 18.42
CA HIS A 95 9.37 -8.40 19.22
C HIS A 95 9.22 -6.89 19.03
N LEU A 96 8.86 -6.41 17.83
CA LEU A 96 8.60 -4.98 17.56
C LEU A 96 7.43 -4.38 18.36
N THR A 97 6.58 -5.21 18.98
CA THR A 97 5.52 -4.74 19.89
C THR A 97 6.03 -4.48 21.30
N ALA A 98 7.23 -4.97 21.65
CA ALA A 98 7.84 -4.71 22.95
C ALA A 98 8.42 -3.29 23.01
N ALA A 99 8.37 -2.69 24.20
CA ALA A 99 8.93 -1.35 24.43
C ALA A 99 10.44 -1.28 24.14
N GLN A 100 11.15 -2.40 24.30
CA GLN A 100 12.58 -2.52 24.11
C GLN A 100 12.94 -3.79 23.31
N PRO A 101 14.03 -3.76 22.52
CA PRO A 101 14.50 -4.94 21.80
C PRO A 101 15.00 -6.01 22.79
N PRO A 102 14.63 -7.29 22.62
CA PRO A 102 15.14 -8.37 23.45
C PRO A 102 16.68 -8.48 23.39
N GLU A 103 17.34 -8.37 24.54
CA GLU A 103 18.82 -8.44 24.64
C GLU A 103 19.42 -9.71 24.03
N ALA A 104 18.66 -10.81 23.99
CA ALA A 104 19.10 -12.10 23.46
C ALA A 104 19.40 -12.11 21.95
N HIS A 105 18.75 -11.23 21.17
CA HIS A 105 18.85 -11.21 19.71
C HIS A 105 19.39 -9.89 19.14
N PHE A 106 19.43 -8.83 19.95
CA PHE A 106 19.84 -7.48 19.54
C PHE A 106 20.95 -6.88 20.40
N GLY A 107 21.43 -7.61 21.40
CA GLY A 107 22.59 -7.20 22.20
C GLY A 107 23.86 -7.30 21.35
N GLU A 108 24.47 -6.17 21.01
CA GLU A 108 25.83 -6.17 20.48
C GLU A 108 26.76 -6.88 21.48
N ASP A 109 27.73 -7.62 20.94
CA ASP A 109 28.78 -8.33 21.66
C ASP A 109 29.17 -7.62 22.98
N LYS A 110 29.16 -8.38 24.08
CA LYS A 110 29.58 -7.97 25.45
C LYS A 110 31.00 -7.36 25.56
N LYS A 111 31.67 -7.09 24.45
CA LYS A 111 33.01 -6.51 24.34
C LYS A 111 33.04 -5.04 23.92
N SER A 112 31.93 -4.45 23.48
CA SER A 112 31.86 -3.00 23.24
C SER A 112 31.05 -2.33 24.35
N SER A 113 31.75 -1.97 25.41
CA SER A 113 31.23 -1.12 26.47
C SER A 113 30.92 0.28 25.91
N THR A 114 29.67 0.54 25.49
CA THR A 114 28.92 1.80 25.70
C THR A 114 27.57 1.76 24.98
N ILE A 115 26.51 2.11 25.72
CA ILE A 115 25.11 2.30 25.31
C ILE A 115 24.31 1.00 25.24
N VAL A 116 23.66 0.68 26.37
CA VAL A 116 22.42 -0.11 26.37
C VAL A 116 21.45 0.65 25.47
N ASN A 117 21.21 0.15 24.26
CA ASN A 117 20.24 0.78 23.35
C ASN A 117 18.83 0.52 23.91
N ASP A 118 18.41 1.37 24.86
CA ASP A 118 17.08 1.40 25.47
C ASP A 118 15.96 1.69 24.44
N THR A 119 16.33 2.01 23.20
CA THR A 119 15.44 2.39 22.11
C THR A 119 15.69 1.55 20.86
N TRP A 120 14.62 1.12 20.18
CA TRP A 120 14.69 0.48 18.88
C TRP A 120 15.49 1.32 17.87
N THR A 121 16.55 0.74 17.31
CA THR A 121 17.35 1.37 16.25
C THR A 121 16.82 0.99 14.87
N GLU A 122 16.99 1.85 13.86
CA GLU A 122 16.61 1.57 12.47
C GLU A 122 17.19 0.23 11.96
N HIS A 123 18.43 -0.10 12.37
CA HIS A 123 19.08 -1.37 12.07
C HIS A 123 18.31 -2.56 12.68
N SER A 124 18.00 -2.52 13.99
CA SER A 124 17.25 -3.59 14.67
C SER A 124 15.85 -3.82 14.08
N ILE A 125 15.19 -2.74 13.64
CA ILE A 125 13.88 -2.82 12.99
C ILE A 125 13.99 -3.46 11.60
N ARG A 126 15.03 -3.08 10.83
CA ARG A 126 15.34 -3.67 9.52
C ARG A 126 15.75 -5.14 9.58
N LEU A 127 16.12 -5.69 10.73
CA LEU A 127 16.35 -7.13 10.88
C LEU A 127 15.01 -7.89 10.94
N CYS A 128 14.02 -7.35 11.66
CA CYS A 128 12.77 -8.06 11.96
C CYS A 128 11.76 -8.07 10.79
N LEU A 129 11.78 -7.03 9.96
CA LEU A 129 10.75 -6.79 8.95
C LEU A 129 10.92 -7.58 7.63
N PRO A 130 12.12 -7.67 7.02
CA PRO A 130 12.26 -8.11 5.63
C PRO A 130 11.79 -9.54 5.36
N LEU A 131 12.12 -10.50 6.23
CA LEU A 131 11.70 -11.88 6.06
C LEU A 131 10.18 -11.98 5.98
N TYR A 132 9.48 -11.41 6.97
CA TYR A 132 8.03 -11.44 7.03
C TYR A 132 7.39 -10.74 5.82
N LEU A 133 7.87 -9.54 5.48
CA LEU A 133 7.35 -8.75 4.38
C LEU A 133 7.55 -9.43 3.02
N SER A 134 8.63 -10.19 2.88
CA SER A 134 8.94 -10.92 1.66
C SER A 134 8.01 -12.11 1.41
N LEU A 135 7.40 -12.68 2.45
CA LEU A 135 6.48 -13.81 2.37
C LEU A 135 5.05 -13.38 1.99
N ILE A 136 4.65 -12.15 2.33
CA ILE A 136 3.29 -11.63 2.10
C ILE A 136 2.83 -11.70 0.64
N PRO A 137 3.65 -11.32 -0.37
CA PRO A 137 3.22 -11.39 -1.77
C PRO A 137 2.89 -12.81 -2.25
N SER A 138 3.47 -13.83 -1.61
CA SER A 138 3.23 -15.23 -1.92
C SER A 138 2.13 -15.84 -1.04
N TYR A 139 1.92 -15.28 0.17
CA TYR A 139 1.02 -15.82 1.19
C TYR A 139 0.21 -14.70 1.86
N HIS A 140 -0.89 -14.33 1.21
CA HIS A 140 -1.64 -13.13 1.59
C HIS A 140 -2.31 -13.18 2.98
N TYR A 141 -2.59 -14.34 3.55
CA TYR A 141 -3.19 -14.45 4.91
C TYR A 141 -2.32 -13.89 6.03
N LEU A 142 -1.00 -13.80 5.81
CA LEU A 142 -0.07 -13.16 6.74
C LEU A 142 -0.40 -11.67 6.95
N ILE A 143 -1.08 -11.02 6.00
CA ILE A 143 -1.41 -9.60 6.09
C ILE A 143 -2.28 -9.24 7.30
N LEU A 144 -3.18 -10.14 7.72
CA LEU A 144 -4.08 -9.92 8.85
C LEU A 144 -3.31 -9.88 10.18
N SER A 145 -2.32 -10.79 10.30
CA SER A 145 -1.44 -10.83 11.48
C SER A 145 -0.58 -9.58 11.56
N LEU A 146 -0.05 -9.12 10.42
CA LEU A 146 0.69 -7.87 10.38
C LEU A 146 -0.16 -6.64 10.66
N ALA A 147 -1.40 -6.57 10.16
CA ALA A 147 -2.27 -5.45 10.50
C ALA A 147 -2.53 -5.36 12.00
N THR A 148 -2.68 -6.51 12.68
CA THR A 148 -2.81 -6.57 14.14
C THR A 148 -1.55 -6.04 14.82
N ILE A 149 -0.37 -6.50 14.40
CA ILE A 149 0.90 -6.05 14.97
C ILE A 149 1.16 -4.56 14.69
N TYR A 150 0.83 -4.09 13.49
CA TYR A 150 0.94 -2.68 13.09
C TYR A 150 0.20 -1.75 14.06
N THR A 151 -0.96 -2.16 14.58
CA THR A 151 -1.68 -1.34 15.58
C THR A 151 -0.96 -1.20 16.92
N ALA A 152 -0.14 -2.18 17.29
CA ALA A 152 0.57 -2.25 18.57
C ALA A 152 1.99 -1.65 18.52
N VAL A 153 2.45 -1.21 17.35
CA VAL A 153 3.84 -0.82 17.08
C VAL A 153 4.01 0.72 17.09
N ASN A 154 5.21 1.20 17.44
CA ASN A 154 5.55 2.63 17.52
C ASN A 154 5.57 3.33 16.14
N GLY A 155 5.45 4.66 16.13
CA GLY A 155 5.35 5.48 14.91
C GLY A 155 6.51 5.33 13.92
N ASP A 156 7.74 5.21 14.40
CA ASP A 156 8.93 5.08 13.54
C ASP A 156 8.96 3.74 12.81
N ILE A 157 8.58 2.67 13.50
CA ILE A 157 8.47 1.32 12.92
C ILE A 157 7.31 1.27 11.91
N LYS A 158 6.20 1.98 12.18
CA LYS A 158 5.08 2.09 11.23
C LYS A 158 5.50 2.66 9.88
N GLN A 159 6.41 3.64 9.86
CA GLN A 159 6.92 4.22 8.60
C GLN A 159 7.70 3.18 7.79
N LEU A 160 8.57 2.40 8.44
CA LEU A 160 9.35 1.35 7.78
C LEU A 160 8.48 0.21 7.23
N ILE A 161 7.36 -0.13 7.88
CA ILE A 161 6.40 -1.12 7.38
C ILE A 161 5.65 -0.61 6.14
N ILE A 162 5.38 0.70 6.05
CA ILE A 162 4.64 1.33 4.95
C ILE A 162 5.47 1.36 3.64
N GLU A 163 6.79 1.52 3.73
CA GLU A 163 7.66 1.65 2.55
C GLU A 163 7.76 0.37 1.72
N VAL A 164 7.52 -0.79 2.33
CA VAL A 164 7.74 -2.09 1.71
C VAL A 164 6.40 -2.76 1.44
N ARG A 165 5.92 -2.75 0.19
CA ARG A 165 4.97 -3.74 -0.35
C ARG A 165 4.81 -3.61 -1.85
N GLU A 166 4.96 -4.72 -2.54
CA GLU A 166 4.33 -5.04 -3.83
C GLU A 166 3.35 -6.18 -3.53
N MET A 167 2.05 -6.01 -3.79
CA MET A 167 1.05 -7.05 -3.51
C MET A 167 0.15 -7.24 -4.73
N GLY A 168 -0.40 -8.44 -4.90
CA GLY A 168 -1.40 -8.72 -5.93
C GLY A 168 -2.80 -8.31 -5.49
N MET A 169 -3.55 -7.62 -6.37
CA MET A 169 -4.91 -7.12 -6.10
C MET A 169 -5.97 -8.23 -5.92
N GLY A 170 -5.70 -9.45 -6.38
CA GLY A 170 -6.66 -10.57 -6.37
C GLY A 170 -6.74 -11.36 -5.06
N SER A 171 -6.22 -10.84 -3.94
CA SER A 171 -6.25 -11.54 -2.66
C SER A 171 -7.58 -11.35 -1.92
N PRO A 172 -8.32 -12.43 -1.58
CA PRO A 172 -9.50 -12.33 -0.72
C PRO A 172 -9.16 -11.90 0.72
N GLU A 173 -7.91 -12.07 1.17
CA GLU A 173 -7.44 -11.64 2.49
C GLU A 173 -7.28 -10.13 2.59
N ILE A 174 -6.94 -9.45 1.49
CA ILE A 174 -6.92 -7.99 1.43
C ILE A 174 -8.33 -7.43 1.58
N LEU A 175 -9.33 -8.04 0.92
CA LEU A 175 -10.73 -7.64 1.08
C LEU A 175 -11.22 -7.84 2.53
N LYS A 176 -10.87 -8.97 3.15
CA LYS A 176 -11.17 -9.23 4.58
C LYS A 176 -10.50 -8.21 5.50
N LEU A 177 -9.28 -7.77 5.17
CA LEU A 177 -8.57 -6.74 5.94
C LEU A 177 -9.24 -5.37 5.85
N VAL A 178 -9.73 -4.99 4.66
CA VAL A 178 -10.46 -3.73 4.47
C VAL A 178 -11.79 -3.78 5.23
N GLU A 179 -12.52 -4.89 5.13
CA GLU A 179 -13.79 -5.08 5.83
C GLU A 179 -13.62 -5.06 7.36
N ASN A 180 -12.65 -5.80 7.88
CA ASN A 180 -12.36 -5.92 9.31
C ASN A 180 -11.10 -5.16 9.70
N CYS A 181 -11.00 -3.91 9.26
CA CYS A 181 -9.85 -3.05 9.55
C CYS A 181 -9.64 -2.92 11.07
N PRO A 182 -8.48 -3.24 11.65
CA PRO A 182 -8.22 -2.96 13.06
C PRO A 182 -8.01 -1.44 13.29
N LYS A 183 -8.39 -0.93 14.46
CA LYS A 183 -8.26 0.50 14.79
C LYS A 183 -6.79 0.92 14.83
N GLY A 184 -6.40 1.92 14.05
CA GLY A 184 -5.01 2.38 13.93
C GLY A 184 -4.23 1.79 12.76
N ALA A 185 -4.84 0.93 11.93
CA ALA A 185 -4.25 0.37 10.71
C ALA A 185 -4.71 1.09 9.42
N GLU A 186 -5.46 2.19 9.52
CA GLU A 186 -6.02 2.93 8.38
C GLU A 186 -4.93 3.45 7.43
N THR A 187 -3.79 3.90 7.98
CA THR A 187 -2.63 4.38 7.20
C THR A 187 -1.99 3.25 6.39
N LEU A 188 -1.90 2.05 6.96
CA LEU A 188 -1.42 0.86 6.28
C LEU A 188 -2.36 0.49 5.13
N ILE A 189 -3.68 0.46 5.39
CA ILE A 189 -4.69 0.14 4.36
C ILE A 189 -4.66 1.17 3.23
N THR A 190 -4.56 2.47 3.54
CA THR A 190 -4.42 3.53 2.53
C THR A 190 -3.24 3.24 1.60
N ARG A 191 -2.08 2.88 2.15
CA ARG A 191 -0.88 2.58 1.36
C ARG A 191 -1.08 1.32 0.52
N ILE A 192 -1.63 0.26 1.11
CA ILE A 192 -1.95 -0.99 0.40
C ILE A 192 -2.83 -0.71 -0.80
N ILE A 193 -3.97 -0.04 -0.61
CA ILE A 193 -4.89 0.27 -1.71
C ILE A 193 -4.21 1.14 -2.76
N HIS A 194 -3.42 2.13 -2.35
CA HIS A 194 -2.66 2.96 -3.29
C HIS A 194 -1.71 2.13 -4.16
N THR A 195 -0.92 1.23 -3.57
CA THR A 195 -0.01 0.35 -4.32
C THR A 195 -0.76 -0.59 -5.25
N LEU A 196 -1.86 -1.19 -4.80
CA LEU A 196 -2.66 -2.07 -5.63
C LEU A 196 -3.23 -1.33 -6.85
N THR A 197 -3.72 -0.11 -6.64
CA THR A 197 -4.41 0.68 -7.68
C THR A 197 -3.49 1.53 -8.55
N GLU A 198 -2.17 1.46 -8.34
CA GLU A 198 -1.19 2.26 -9.07
C GLU A 198 -1.14 1.84 -10.55
N GLN A 199 -1.01 0.54 -10.82
CA GLN A 199 -0.89 0.00 -12.17
C GLN A 199 -2.14 -0.71 -12.68
N THR A 200 -3.10 -1.06 -11.82
CA THR A 200 -4.34 -1.75 -12.21
C THR A 200 -5.58 -1.01 -11.71
N PRO A 201 -6.68 -0.95 -12.48
CA PRO A 201 -7.92 -0.36 -11.98
C PRO A 201 -8.47 -1.17 -10.79
N PRO A 202 -9.12 -0.53 -9.81
CA PRO A 202 -9.69 -1.20 -8.65
C PRO A 202 -10.85 -2.12 -9.06
N SER A 203 -10.98 -3.28 -8.41
CA SER A 203 -12.15 -4.15 -8.56
C SER A 203 -13.39 -3.54 -7.89
N PRO A 204 -14.61 -3.81 -8.38
CA PRO A 204 -15.84 -3.26 -7.79
C PRO A 204 -16.03 -3.69 -6.33
N GLU A 205 -15.67 -4.93 -5.98
CA GLU A 205 -15.70 -5.42 -4.60
C GLU A 205 -14.79 -4.61 -3.67
N LEU A 206 -13.59 -4.23 -4.15
CA LEU A 206 -12.68 -3.39 -3.38
C LEU A 206 -13.25 -1.99 -3.20
N VAL A 207 -13.85 -1.41 -4.24
CA VAL A 207 -14.47 -0.07 -4.18
C VAL A 207 -15.56 -0.04 -3.10
N GLU A 208 -16.48 -1.01 -3.11
CA GLU A 208 -17.57 -1.10 -2.14
C GLU A 208 -17.03 -1.19 -0.69
N LYS A 209 -16.06 -2.07 -0.42
CA LYS A 209 -15.48 -2.22 0.93
C LYS A 209 -14.72 -0.97 1.39
N VAL A 210 -14.02 -0.30 0.49
CA VAL A 210 -13.30 0.95 0.79
C VAL A 210 -14.26 2.09 1.10
N GLN A 211 -15.35 2.20 0.36
CA GLN A 211 -16.42 3.17 0.64
C GLN A 211 -17.08 2.90 1.99
N ASP A 212 -17.40 1.65 2.28
CA ASP A 212 -17.98 1.24 3.55
C ASP A 212 -17.09 1.66 4.73
N LEU A 213 -15.79 1.42 4.62
CA LEU A 213 -14.82 1.81 5.64
C LEU A 213 -14.69 3.33 5.77
N TYR A 214 -14.74 4.08 4.66
CA TYR A 214 -14.77 5.54 4.66
C TYR A 214 -15.96 6.07 5.45
N HIS A 215 -17.18 5.67 5.08
CA HIS A 215 -18.39 6.17 5.75
C HIS A 215 -18.48 5.75 7.22
N LYS A 216 -17.97 4.57 7.59
CA LYS A 216 -18.04 4.07 8.98
C LYS A 216 -16.99 4.70 9.89
N ARG A 217 -15.78 4.98 9.40
CA ARG A 217 -14.61 5.23 10.28
C ARG A 217 -13.60 6.27 9.80
N VAL A 218 -13.37 6.41 8.50
CA VAL A 218 -12.29 7.27 7.98
C VAL A 218 -12.86 8.58 7.46
N SER A 219 -12.47 9.70 8.05
CA SER A 219 -12.96 11.02 7.62
C SER A 219 -12.11 11.66 6.51
N ASP A 220 -10.86 11.24 6.34
CA ASP A 220 -9.94 11.80 5.34
C ASP A 220 -10.32 11.32 3.93
N VAL A 221 -10.71 12.27 3.07
CA VAL A 221 -11.10 12.02 1.68
C VAL A 221 -9.94 11.48 0.83
N ARG A 222 -8.68 11.67 1.25
CA ARG A 222 -7.51 11.09 0.58
C ARG A 222 -7.57 9.57 0.51
N PHE A 223 -8.30 8.94 1.44
CA PHE A 223 -8.54 7.50 1.45
C PHE A 223 -9.24 7.00 0.18
N LEU A 224 -10.07 7.84 -0.47
CA LEU A 224 -10.79 7.49 -1.69
C LEU A 224 -9.97 7.71 -2.96
N ILE A 225 -8.88 8.47 -2.91
CA ILE A 225 -8.04 8.81 -4.09
C ILE A 225 -7.59 7.57 -4.87
N PRO A 226 -7.09 6.49 -4.21
CA PRO A 226 -6.73 5.24 -4.87
C PRO A 226 -7.84 4.59 -5.70
N VAL A 227 -9.09 4.66 -5.22
CA VAL A 227 -10.25 3.98 -5.82
C VAL A 227 -11.12 4.89 -6.70
N LEU A 228 -10.71 6.14 -6.93
CA LEU A 228 -11.50 7.14 -7.66
C LEU A 228 -12.02 6.65 -9.01
N THR A 229 -11.21 5.89 -9.75
CA THR A 229 -11.56 5.37 -11.07
C THR A 229 -12.67 4.32 -11.03
N GLY A 230 -12.95 3.71 -9.87
CA GLY A 230 -14.02 2.73 -9.70
C GLY A 230 -15.29 3.29 -9.04
N LEU A 231 -15.27 4.52 -8.53
CA LEU A 231 -16.43 5.16 -7.86
C LEU A 231 -17.47 5.62 -8.85
N GLU A 232 -18.76 5.55 -8.55
CA GLU A 232 -19.80 6.09 -9.42
C GLU A 232 -19.68 7.62 -9.60
N LYS A 233 -20.19 8.12 -10.73
CA LYS A 233 -20.18 9.56 -11.05
C LYS A 233 -20.79 10.42 -9.94
N ARG A 234 -21.88 9.97 -9.31
CA ARG A 234 -22.55 10.70 -8.23
C ARG A 234 -21.64 10.84 -7.01
N GLU A 235 -20.90 9.80 -6.69
CA GLU A 235 -20.01 9.74 -5.53
C GLU A 235 -18.79 10.63 -5.74
N ILE A 236 -18.22 10.64 -6.95
CA ILE A 236 -17.13 11.54 -7.32
C ILE A 236 -17.59 12.99 -7.20
N ILE A 237 -18.78 13.34 -7.72
CA ILE A 237 -19.32 14.71 -7.64
C ILE A 237 -19.54 15.12 -6.18
N ASN A 238 -20.12 14.24 -5.35
CA ASN A 238 -20.34 14.51 -3.93
C ASN A 238 -19.02 14.65 -3.14
N GLY A 239 -17.96 13.92 -3.54
CA GLY A 239 -16.63 14.00 -2.94
C GLY A 239 -15.79 15.19 -3.44
N LEU A 240 -16.11 15.74 -4.61
CA LEU A 240 -15.33 16.77 -5.30
C LEU A 240 -15.04 18.01 -4.44
N PRO A 241 -16.02 18.59 -3.68
CA PRO A 241 -15.76 19.74 -2.83
C PRO A 241 -14.70 19.48 -1.75
N LYS A 242 -14.62 18.26 -1.23
CA LYS A 242 -13.59 17.86 -0.25
C LYS A 242 -12.25 17.61 -0.91
N LEU A 243 -12.23 17.02 -2.12
CA LEU A 243 -11.01 16.74 -2.87
C LEU A 243 -10.28 18.02 -3.31
N ILE A 244 -11.01 19.04 -3.76
CA ILE A 244 -10.39 20.30 -4.24
C ILE A 244 -9.82 21.17 -3.11
N LYS A 245 -10.20 20.91 -1.86
CA LYS A 245 -9.62 21.58 -0.66
C LYS A 245 -8.23 21.03 -0.29
N LEU A 246 -7.80 19.95 -0.92
CA LEU A 246 -6.48 19.37 -0.69
C LEU A 246 -5.38 20.26 -1.33
N SER A 247 -4.12 19.88 -1.11
CA SER A 247 -2.99 20.61 -1.69
C SER A 247 -2.99 20.49 -3.22
N GLN A 248 -2.54 21.54 -3.90
CA GLN A 248 -2.46 21.59 -5.37
C GLN A 248 -1.87 20.33 -6.05
N PRO A 249 -0.75 19.73 -5.58
CA PRO A 249 -0.24 18.50 -6.20
C PRO A 249 -1.22 17.33 -6.09
N VAL A 250 -1.94 17.20 -4.97
CA VAL A 250 -2.93 16.14 -4.77
C VAL A 250 -4.14 16.37 -5.67
N VAL A 251 -4.59 17.63 -5.81
CA VAL A 251 -5.70 17.98 -6.74
C VAL A 251 -5.34 17.65 -8.19
N LYS A 252 -4.11 17.94 -8.62
CA LYS A 252 -3.62 17.55 -9.95
C LYS A 252 -3.64 16.04 -10.13
N GLU A 253 -3.17 15.28 -9.14
CA GLU A 253 -3.20 13.81 -9.19
C GLU A 253 -4.64 13.28 -9.28
N VAL A 254 -5.57 13.84 -8.50
CA VAL A 254 -7.00 13.49 -8.57
C VAL A 254 -7.54 13.74 -9.98
N PHE A 255 -7.29 14.91 -10.57
CA PHE A 255 -7.73 15.20 -11.93
C PHE A 255 -7.08 14.29 -12.96
N ASN A 256 -5.79 14.01 -12.83
CA ASN A 256 -5.09 13.08 -13.72
C ASN A 256 -5.69 11.68 -13.65
N ARG A 257 -6.01 11.15 -12.47
CA ARG A 257 -6.68 9.85 -12.33
C ARG A 257 -8.07 9.84 -12.95
N LEU A 258 -8.83 10.93 -12.77
CA LEU A 258 -10.17 11.07 -13.35
C LEU A 258 -10.17 11.27 -14.86
N LEU A 259 -9.11 11.85 -15.45
CA LEU A 259 -9.05 12.28 -16.85
C LEU A 259 -8.17 11.37 -17.74
N ILE A 260 -6.98 10.96 -17.28
CA ILE A 260 -5.93 10.31 -18.10
C ILE A 260 -6.14 8.79 -18.23
N ARG A 261 -6.62 8.12 -17.18
CA ARG A 261 -6.84 6.65 -17.20
C ARG A 261 -7.92 6.22 -18.21
N ASN A 262 -8.67 7.18 -18.75
CA ASN A 262 -9.75 6.98 -19.71
C ASN A 262 -9.27 6.83 -21.15
N ALA A 263 -8.01 7.14 -21.47
CA ALA A 263 -7.49 7.09 -22.84
C ALA A 263 -7.04 5.68 -23.29
N SER A 264 -6.83 4.74 -22.37
CA SER A 264 -6.22 3.43 -22.66
C SER A 264 -7.14 2.22 -22.44
N SER A 265 -8.42 2.44 -22.11
CA SER A 265 -9.34 1.36 -21.73
C SER A 265 -10.61 1.40 -22.59
N GLU A 266 -10.61 0.73 -23.74
CA GLU A 266 -11.81 0.54 -24.58
C GLU A 266 -12.80 -0.50 -24.01
N THR A 267 -12.58 -1.01 -22.80
CA THR A 267 -13.45 -2.03 -22.19
C THR A 267 -13.89 -1.66 -20.78
N SER A 268 -15.21 -1.51 -20.65
CA SER A 268 -16.02 -1.82 -19.46
C SER A 268 -16.12 -0.78 -18.34
N HIS A 269 -17.26 -0.06 -18.35
CA HIS A 269 -18.14 0.27 -17.21
C HIS A 269 -17.60 0.95 -15.93
N ALA A 270 -16.41 1.54 -15.92
CA ALA A 270 -15.95 2.39 -14.82
C ALA A 270 -16.24 3.88 -15.11
N SER A 271 -17.30 4.40 -14.47
CA SER A 271 -17.62 5.83 -14.20
C SER A 271 -16.80 6.92 -14.91
N LEU A 272 -17.03 7.05 -16.21
CA LEU A 272 -16.43 8.05 -17.09
C LEU A 272 -16.91 9.48 -16.75
N ILE A 273 -16.12 10.25 -16.01
CA ILE A 273 -16.31 11.71 -15.99
C ILE A 273 -15.52 12.29 -17.16
N LEU A 274 -16.23 12.67 -18.22
CA LEU A 274 -15.64 13.42 -19.34
C LEU A 274 -15.03 14.73 -18.82
N PRO A 275 -13.94 15.24 -19.43
CA PRO A 275 -13.33 16.50 -19.03
C PRO A 275 -14.32 17.68 -18.97
N SER A 276 -15.24 17.75 -19.94
CA SER A 276 -16.31 18.75 -19.95
C SER A 276 -17.24 18.62 -18.74
N LYS A 277 -17.59 17.39 -18.35
CA LYS A 277 -18.44 17.12 -17.17
C LYS A 277 -17.74 17.41 -15.85
N LEU A 278 -16.42 17.21 -15.76
CA LEU A 278 -15.65 17.61 -14.58
C LEU A 278 -15.66 19.14 -14.43
N LEU A 279 -15.42 19.87 -15.52
CA LEU A 279 -15.44 21.33 -15.51
C LEU A 279 -16.82 21.87 -15.11
N ILE A 280 -17.89 21.27 -15.62
CA ILE A 280 -19.27 21.62 -15.23
C ILE A 280 -19.53 21.31 -13.75
N ALA A 281 -19.11 20.13 -13.27
CA ALA A 281 -19.29 19.74 -11.88
C ALA A 281 -18.60 20.73 -10.92
N LEU A 282 -17.41 21.24 -11.26
CA LEU A 282 -16.73 22.28 -10.47
C LEU A 282 -17.56 23.57 -10.35
N HIS A 283 -18.27 23.96 -11.41
CA HIS A 283 -19.12 25.16 -11.41
C HIS A 283 -20.45 24.97 -10.68
N GLN A 284 -20.87 23.72 -10.49
CA GLN A 284 -22.09 23.35 -9.77
C GLN A 284 -21.86 23.16 -8.27
N ILE A 285 -20.61 23.22 -7.79
CA ILE A 285 -20.31 23.15 -6.35
C ILE A 285 -20.93 24.36 -5.65
N SER A 286 -21.68 24.10 -4.58
CA SER A 286 -22.32 25.15 -3.81
C SER A 286 -21.29 25.99 -3.05
N PRO A 287 -21.52 27.30 -2.88
CA PRO A 287 -20.60 28.17 -2.13
C PRO A 287 -20.56 27.85 -0.63
N GLU A 288 -21.53 27.10 -0.11
CA GLU A 288 -21.56 26.62 1.28
C GLU A 288 -20.59 25.43 1.49
N GLU A 289 -20.44 24.58 0.48
CA GLU A 289 -19.56 23.42 0.55
C GLU A 289 -18.09 23.77 0.32
N CYS A 290 -17.79 24.76 -0.50
CA CYS A 290 -16.42 25.14 -0.83
C CYS A 290 -16.28 26.63 -1.16
N GLU A 291 -15.18 27.24 -0.69
CA GLU A 291 -14.86 28.63 -1.00
C GLU A 291 -14.64 28.83 -2.49
N LEU A 292 -15.19 29.93 -3.02
CA LEU A 292 -15.14 30.28 -4.44
C LEU A 292 -13.69 30.36 -4.97
N LYS A 293 -12.72 30.79 -4.15
CA LYS A 293 -11.29 30.83 -4.49
C LYS A 293 -10.72 29.43 -4.77
N THR A 294 -11.12 28.43 -3.99
CA THR A 294 -10.69 27.04 -4.16
C THR A 294 -11.24 26.47 -5.45
N ILE A 295 -12.50 26.75 -5.76
CA ILE A 295 -13.13 26.37 -7.03
C ILE A 295 -12.42 27.06 -8.20
N MET A 296 -12.12 28.36 -8.09
CA MET A 296 -11.36 29.11 -9.12
C MET A 296 -9.98 28.49 -9.38
N ASN A 297 -9.26 28.10 -8.33
CA ASN A 297 -7.96 27.47 -8.45
C ASN A 297 -8.06 26.09 -9.12
N ALA A 298 -9.03 25.27 -8.71
CA ALA A 298 -9.32 23.98 -9.32
C ALA A 298 -9.67 24.09 -10.82
N THR A 299 -10.56 25.02 -11.17
CA THR A 299 -10.92 25.33 -12.57
C THR A 299 -9.70 25.76 -13.37
N THR A 300 -8.85 26.62 -12.80
CA THR A 300 -7.61 27.06 -13.45
C THR A 300 -6.63 25.89 -13.66
N LEU A 301 -6.53 24.95 -12.72
CA LEU A 301 -5.72 23.74 -12.89
C LEU A 301 -6.22 22.89 -14.07
N CYS A 302 -7.54 22.69 -14.20
CA CYS A 302 -8.12 22.00 -15.35
C CYS A 302 -7.77 22.70 -16.67
N LEU A 303 -8.02 24.00 -16.78
CA LEU A 303 -7.79 24.76 -18.02
C LEU A 303 -6.32 24.84 -18.42
N ASN A 304 -5.39 24.68 -17.48
CA ASN A 304 -3.95 24.63 -17.77
C ASN A 304 -3.52 23.31 -18.45
N GLU A 305 -4.30 22.24 -18.35
CA GLU A 305 -4.04 20.96 -19.02
C GLU A 305 -4.47 21.01 -20.49
N ARG A 306 -3.72 21.76 -21.31
CA ARG A 306 -4.03 22.08 -22.72
C ARG A 306 -4.19 20.86 -23.63
N ALA A 307 -3.56 19.74 -23.29
CA ALA A 307 -3.69 18.49 -24.03
C ALA A 307 -5.08 17.86 -23.85
N ILE A 308 -5.73 18.10 -22.70
CA ILE A 308 -7.04 17.53 -22.35
C ILE A 308 -8.15 18.52 -22.67
N TYR A 309 -7.99 19.79 -22.32
CA TYR A 309 -9.01 20.82 -22.54
C TYR A 309 -8.80 21.55 -23.87
N THR A 310 -9.11 20.84 -24.95
CA THR A 310 -9.07 21.37 -26.32
C THR A 310 -10.27 22.27 -26.63
N HIS A 311 -10.24 22.92 -27.79
CA HIS A 311 -11.34 23.74 -28.31
C HIS A 311 -12.71 23.06 -28.17
N ASP A 312 -12.83 21.82 -28.64
CA ASP A 312 -14.13 21.13 -28.71
C ASP A 312 -14.67 20.78 -27.32
N ILE A 313 -13.79 20.36 -26.42
CA ILE A 313 -14.16 20.02 -25.03
C ILE A 313 -14.61 21.27 -24.27
N LEU A 314 -13.90 22.39 -24.45
CA LEU A 314 -14.26 23.66 -23.84
C LEU A 314 -15.56 24.22 -24.43
N ALA A 315 -15.76 24.11 -25.75
CA ALA A 315 -16.99 24.52 -26.41
C ALA A 315 -18.21 23.78 -25.83
N VAL A 316 -18.12 22.46 -25.69
CA VAL A 316 -19.17 21.64 -25.06
C VAL A 316 -19.42 22.05 -23.61
N ALA A 317 -18.36 22.30 -22.83
CA ALA A 317 -18.50 22.70 -21.43
C ALA A 317 -19.15 24.09 -21.30
N ILE A 318 -18.71 25.08 -22.08
CA ILE A 318 -19.24 26.44 -22.08
C ILE A 318 -20.72 26.45 -22.47
N GLN A 319 -21.09 25.74 -23.55
CA GLN A 319 -22.48 25.62 -23.98
C GLN A 319 -23.36 25.08 -22.84
N GLN A 320 -22.95 23.97 -22.24
CA GLN A 320 -23.72 23.35 -21.15
C GLN A 320 -23.75 24.22 -19.88
N LEU A 321 -22.74 25.06 -19.63
CA LEU A 321 -22.73 25.97 -18.49
C LEU A 321 -23.72 27.13 -18.66
N VAL A 322 -23.90 27.64 -19.89
CA VAL A 322 -24.89 28.69 -20.20
C VAL A 322 -26.31 28.20 -20.00
N ASP A 323 -26.56 26.94 -20.34
CA ASP A 323 -27.88 26.33 -20.21
C ASP A 323 -28.27 26.02 -18.75
N ILE A 324 -27.37 26.18 -17.77
CA ILE A 324 -27.65 25.98 -16.34
C ILE A 324 -28.35 27.23 -15.78
N ASN A 325 -29.49 27.01 -15.10
CA ASN A 325 -30.23 28.07 -14.42
C ASN A 325 -30.28 27.84 -12.90
N PRO A 326 -29.81 28.79 -12.06
CA PRO A 326 -29.16 30.06 -12.42
C PRO A 326 -27.76 29.84 -13.00
N ILE A 327 -27.33 30.77 -13.86
CA ILE A 327 -26.00 30.72 -14.49
C ILE A 327 -24.92 30.65 -13.39
N PRO A 328 -23.97 29.71 -13.47
CA PRO A 328 -22.93 29.58 -12.46
C PRO A 328 -22.09 30.85 -12.30
N VAL A 329 -21.80 31.21 -11.04
CA VAL A 329 -21.11 32.46 -10.68
C VAL A 329 -19.75 32.62 -11.37
N LEU A 330 -19.03 31.51 -11.60
CA LEU A 330 -17.70 31.50 -12.22
C LEU A 330 -17.71 31.44 -13.76
N PHE A 331 -18.88 31.37 -14.38
CA PHE A 331 -19.03 31.16 -15.81
C PHE A 331 -18.22 32.15 -16.66
N MET A 332 -18.44 33.47 -16.47
CA MET A 332 -17.74 34.49 -17.26
C MET A 332 -16.22 34.46 -17.07
N ARG A 333 -15.75 34.13 -15.87
CA ARG A 333 -14.31 33.97 -15.61
C ARG A 333 -13.74 32.80 -16.42
N THR A 334 -14.44 31.67 -16.44
CA THR A 334 -14.04 30.49 -17.19
C THR A 334 -14.03 30.75 -18.69
N VAL A 335 -15.01 31.50 -19.21
CA VAL A 335 -15.02 31.97 -20.60
C VAL A 335 -13.80 32.83 -20.91
N LEU A 336 -13.50 33.84 -20.08
CA LEU A 336 -12.33 34.71 -20.28
C LEU A 336 -11.01 33.93 -20.22
N GLN A 337 -10.87 33.00 -19.28
CA GLN A 337 -9.70 32.13 -19.18
C GLN A 337 -9.60 31.25 -20.43
N ALA A 338 -10.69 30.60 -20.86
CA ALA A 338 -10.70 29.76 -22.04
C ALA A 338 -10.32 30.53 -23.32
N LEU A 339 -10.82 31.77 -23.50
CA LEU A 339 -10.46 32.66 -24.60
C LEU A 339 -8.98 33.08 -24.58
N SER A 340 -8.41 33.28 -23.38
CA SER A 340 -6.98 33.61 -23.24
C SER A 340 -6.07 32.45 -23.64
N PHE A 341 -6.54 31.21 -23.52
CA PHE A 341 -5.77 30.01 -23.85
C PHE A 341 -6.04 29.47 -25.26
N VAL A 342 -7.25 29.68 -25.79
CA VAL A 342 -7.68 29.23 -27.12
C VAL A 342 -8.24 30.42 -27.90
N SER A 343 -7.36 31.10 -28.64
CA SER A 343 -7.69 32.33 -29.38
C SER A 343 -8.82 32.17 -30.41
N ASN A 344 -9.06 30.96 -30.91
CA ASN A 344 -10.06 30.67 -31.94
C ASN A 344 -11.49 30.52 -31.40
N MET A 345 -11.73 30.60 -30.09
CA MET A 345 -13.07 30.45 -29.50
C MET A 345 -13.91 31.74 -29.44
N ILE A 346 -13.36 32.89 -29.80
CA ILE A 346 -14.06 34.19 -29.69
C ILE A 346 -15.38 34.16 -30.48
N GLY A 347 -15.36 33.68 -31.72
CA GLY A 347 -16.56 33.61 -32.56
C GLY A 347 -17.63 32.66 -32.02
N PHE A 348 -17.23 31.56 -31.37
CA PHE A 348 -18.16 30.61 -30.75
C PHE A 348 -18.83 31.21 -29.52
N VAL A 349 -18.05 31.83 -28.63
CA VAL A 349 -18.56 32.45 -27.40
C VAL A 349 -19.55 33.58 -27.71
N MET A 350 -19.28 34.40 -28.73
CA MET A 350 -20.17 35.49 -29.16
C MET A 350 -21.50 35.01 -29.76
N ASN A 351 -21.60 33.76 -30.17
CA ASN A 351 -22.86 33.17 -30.69
C ASN A 351 -23.74 32.57 -29.59
N ILE A 352 -23.18 32.33 -28.39
CA ILE A 352 -23.85 31.61 -27.29
C ILE A 352 -24.27 32.55 -26.16
N LEU A 353 -23.48 33.60 -25.92
CA LEU A 353 -23.85 34.74 -25.09
C LEU A 353 -24.90 35.59 -25.81
#